data_AF-A0A1J6W542-F1
#
_entry.id   AF-A0A1J6W542-F1
#
_cell.length_a   1.000
_cell.length_b   1.000
_cell.length_c   1.000
_cell.angle_alpha   90.00
_cell.angle_beta   90.00
_cell.angle_gamma   90.00
#
_symmetry.space_group_name_H-M   'P 1'
#
loop_
_entity.id
_entity.type
_entity.pdbx_description
1 polymer ?
#
loop_
_entity_poly.entity_id
_entity_poly.type
_entity_poly.pdbx_seq_one_letter_code
_entity_poly.pdbx_strand_id
1 'polypeptide(L)'
;MADVEVFIGDLSDGAFHYEGGDWNHNYPKRISEFFPKGYELFFSVLDDIYYNRVEGRQTDWGSHTCPMYPNEIFALLEDYYKRDMENSKVQELFEFVKQLDPYRQYGLVACEMT
;
A
#
# COMPACT_ATOMS: atom_id res chain seq x y z
N MET A 1 21.50 -3.65 0.61
CA MET A 1 20.25 -3.34 1.32
C MET A 1 19.17 -3.51 0.29
N ALA A 2 18.14 -4.30 0.57
CA ALA A 2 16.96 -4.31 -0.29
C ALA A 2 16.30 -2.93 -0.18
N ASP A 3 15.98 -2.33 -1.32
CA ASP A 3 15.16 -1.12 -1.32
C ASP A 3 13.73 -1.55 -1.00
N VAL A 4 13.00 -0.83 -0.15
CA VAL A 4 11.61 -1.19 0.20
C VAL A 4 10.70 0.00 -0.09
N GLU A 5 9.52 -0.29 -0.63
CA GLU A 5 8.61 0.70 -1.18
C GLU A 5 7.15 0.39 -0.83
N VAL A 6 6.31 1.41 -0.96
CA VAL A 6 4.86 1.31 -0.75
C VAL A 6 4.12 1.87 -1.96
N PHE A 7 3.05 1.20 -2.38
CA PHE A 7 2.20 1.63 -3.49
C PHE A 7 0.74 1.16 -3.36
N ILE A 8 -0.14 1.69 -4.21
CA ILE A 8 -1.51 1.20 -4.40
C ILE A 8 -1.55 0.26 -5.61
N GLY A 9 -2.03 -0.96 -5.40
CA GLY A 9 -2.23 -1.97 -6.42
C GLY A 9 -3.70 -2.29 -6.69
N ASP A 10 -3.96 -2.82 -7.88
CA ASP A 10 -5.29 -3.27 -8.30
C ASP A 10 -5.57 -4.70 -7.82
N LEU A 11 -6.51 -4.87 -6.87
CA LEU A 11 -6.93 -6.18 -6.36
C LEU A 11 -7.72 -7.03 -7.38
N SER A 12 -8.21 -6.44 -8.46
CA SER A 12 -8.86 -7.18 -9.55
C SER A 12 -7.89 -7.77 -10.56
N ASP A 13 -6.59 -7.55 -10.36
CA ASP A 13 -5.56 -8.15 -11.18
C ASP A 13 -5.70 -9.68 -11.13
N GLY A 14 -5.98 -10.29 -12.29
CA GLY A 14 -6.20 -11.73 -12.39
C GLY A 14 -4.95 -12.56 -12.06
N ALA A 15 -3.77 -11.94 -12.03
CA ALA A 15 -2.53 -12.58 -11.58
C ALA A 15 -2.36 -12.56 -10.05
N PHE A 16 -3.16 -11.77 -9.33
CA PHE A 16 -3.07 -11.62 -7.88
C PHE A 16 -4.08 -12.50 -7.15
N HIS A 17 -3.60 -13.16 -6.10
CA HIS A 17 -4.41 -14.04 -5.25
C HIS A 17 -4.22 -13.70 -3.78
N TYR A 18 -5.17 -12.96 -3.20
CA TYR A 18 -5.10 -12.56 -1.80
C TYR A 18 -5.17 -13.73 -0.81
N GLU A 19 -6.06 -14.69 -1.03
CA GLU A 19 -6.30 -15.81 -0.10
C GLU A 19 -5.34 -17.00 -0.27
N GLY A 20 -4.63 -17.09 -1.40
CA GLY A 20 -3.80 -18.26 -1.74
C GLY A 20 -2.32 -18.15 -1.39
N GLY A 21 -1.93 -17.14 -0.60
CA GLY A 21 -0.55 -16.64 -0.50
C GLY A 21 0.50 -17.61 0.02
N ASP A 22 1.38 -18.04 -0.89
CA ASP A 22 2.80 -18.41 -0.70
C ASP A 22 3.49 -18.60 -2.09
N TRP A 23 3.26 -17.66 -3.02
CA TRP A 23 3.71 -17.74 -4.41
C TRP A 23 4.63 -16.57 -4.74
N ASN A 24 5.80 -16.86 -5.34
CA ASN A 24 6.76 -15.83 -5.76
C ASN A 24 6.09 -14.77 -6.64
N HIS A 25 6.28 -13.48 -6.32
CA HIS A 25 5.73 -12.32 -7.03
C HIS A 25 4.20 -12.18 -6.98
N ASN A 26 3.54 -12.71 -5.95
CA ASN A 26 2.10 -12.51 -5.74
C ASN A 26 1.82 -11.20 -5.00
N TYR A 27 1.83 -10.10 -5.76
CA TYR A 27 1.35 -8.79 -5.35
C TYR A 27 0.53 -8.16 -6.48
N PRO A 28 -0.48 -7.33 -6.18
CA PRO A 28 -1.35 -6.77 -7.21
C PRO A 28 -0.57 -5.80 -8.10
N LYS A 29 -0.93 -5.76 -9.40
CA LYS A 29 -0.39 -4.77 -10.34
C LYS A 29 -0.49 -3.36 -9.77
N ARG A 30 0.66 -2.69 -9.67
CA ARG A 30 0.77 -1.30 -9.22
C ARG A 30 0.01 -0.35 -10.14
N ILE A 31 -0.80 0.53 -9.54
CA ILE A 31 -1.55 1.59 -10.23
C ILE A 31 -1.17 3.00 -9.78
N SER A 32 -0.51 3.17 -8.63
CA SER A 32 0.07 4.45 -8.19
C SER A 32 1.57 4.54 -8.47
N GLU A 33 2.14 5.72 -8.31
CA GLU A 33 3.59 5.83 -8.08
C GLU A 33 3.97 5.26 -6.71
N PHE A 34 5.29 5.09 -6.48
CA PHE A 34 5.79 4.78 -5.14
C PHE A 34 5.62 5.97 -4.21
N PHE A 35 5.36 5.67 -2.94
CA PHE A 35 5.00 6.69 -1.97
C PHE A 35 6.24 7.45 -1.48
N PRO A 36 6.12 8.75 -1.17
CA PRO A 36 7.19 9.51 -0.52
C PRO A 36 7.62 8.85 0.79
N LYS A 37 8.92 8.75 1.08
CA LYS A 37 9.42 8.05 2.29
C LYS A 37 8.96 6.58 2.36
N GLY A 38 8.87 5.90 1.21
CA GLY A 38 8.45 4.50 1.09
C GLY A 38 9.12 3.56 2.10
N TYR A 39 10.42 3.75 2.38
CA TYR A 39 11.14 2.98 3.40
C TYR A 39 10.51 3.08 4.80
N GLU A 40 10.24 4.29 5.30
CA GLU A 40 9.67 4.50 6.63
C GLU A 40 8.21 4.04 6.69
N LEU A 41 7.44 4.30 5.62
CA LEU A 41 6.05 3.90 5.53
C LEU A 41 5.91 2.38 5.46
N PHE A 42 6.82 1.68 4.79
CA PHE A 42 6.85 0.22 4.72
C PHE A 42 6.85 -0.40 6.12
N PHE A 43 7.73 0.06 7.01
CA PHE A 43 7.76 -0.44 8.40
C PHE A 43 6.51 -0.04 9.18
N SER A 44 5.97 1.16 8.96
CA SER A 44 4.71 1.58 9.59
C SER A 44 3.54 0.67 9.20
N VAL A 45 3.41 0.33 7.91
CA VAL A 45 2.36 -0.57 7.41
C VAL A 45 2.54 -1.97 7.99
N LEU A 46 3.78 -2.49 8.00
CA LEU A 46 4.06 -3.78 8.63
C LEU A 46 3.66 -3.80 10.11
N ASP A 47 4.07 -2.79 10.89
CA ASP A 47 3.69 -2.66 12.29
C ASP A 47 2.16 -2.66 12.45
N ASP A 48 1.44 -1.90 11.62
CA ASP A 48 -0.02 -1.84 11.70
C ASP A 48 -0.68 -3.19 11.38
N ILE A 49 -0.10 -3.99 10.47
CA ILE A 49 -0.54 -5.38 10.22
C ILE A 49 -0.23 -6.26 11.45
N TYR A 50 1.01 -6.26 11.94
CA TYR A 50 1.44 -7.11 13.05
C TYR A 50 0.71 -6.82 14.36
N TYR A 51 0.35 -5.56 14.61
CA TYR A 51 -0.44 -5.14 15.76
C TYR A 51 -1.97 -5.22 15.53
N ASN A 52 -2.42 -5.80 14.41
CA ASN A 52 -3.83 -5.94 14.03
C ASN A 52 -4.61 -4.62 14.02
N ARG A 53 -3.95 -3.51 13.64
CA ARG A 53 -4.59 -2.20 13.45
C ARG A 53 -5.20 -2.07 12.06
N VAL A 54 -4.62 -2.75 11.08
CA VAL A 54 -5.16 -2.87 9.73
C VAL A 54 -5.22 -4.35 9.32
N GLU A 55 -6.21 -4.70 8.51
CA GLU A 55 -6.26 -6.02 7.91
C GLU A 55 -5.26 -6.09 6.75
N GLY A 56 -4.32 -7.02 6.85
CA GLY A 56 -3.37 -7.30 5.79
C GLY A 56 -2.66 -8.61 6.06
N ARG A 57 -1.96 -9.11 5.04
CA ARG A 57 -1.19 -10.35 5.15
C ARG A 57 0.00 -10.33 4.21
N GLN A 58 0.96 -11.19 4.50
CA GLN A 58 2.02 -11.52 3.57
C GLN A 58 1.41 -12.23 2.35
N THR A 59 1.63 -11.68 1.16
CA THR A 59 1.15 -12.27 -0.11
C THR A 59 2.28 -12.86 -0.94
N ASP A 60 3.52 -12.42 -0.68
CA ASP A 60 4.78 -12.90 -1.26
C ASP A 60 5.93 -12.81 -0.24
N TRP A 61 7.07 -13.45 -0.50
CA TRP A 61 8.25 -13.48 0.40
C TRP A 61 8.68 -12.08 0.85
N GLY A 62 8.61 -11.10 -0.05
CA GLY A 62 8.96 -9.72 0.22
C GLY A 62 7.78 -8.76 0.21
N SER A 63 6.52 -9.23 0.18
CA SER A 63 5.37 -8.34 0.03
C SER A 63 4.21 -8.64 0.96
N HIS A 64 3.64 -7.57 1.51
CA HIS A 64 2.41 -7.57 2.29
C HIS A 64 1.38 -6.69 1.60
N THR A 65 0.14 -7.18 1.53
CA THR A 65 -0.97 -6.46 0.92
C THR A 65 -2.08 -6.26 1.95
N CYS A 66 -2.56 -5.03 2.08
CA CYS A 66 -3.75 -4.68 2.84
C CYS A 66 -4.89 -4.27 1.89
N PRO A 67 -6.00 -5.02 1.81
CA PRO A 67 -7.19 -4.59 1.10
C PRO A 67 -7.85 -3.43 1.85
N MET A 68 -7.95 -2.27 1.21
CA MET A 68 -8.50 -1.06 1.81
C MET A 68 -9.35 -0.28 0.81
N TYR A 69 -10.41 0.35 1.30
CA TYR A 69 -11.14 1.35 0.54
C TYR A 69 -10.36 2.68 0.48
N PRO A 70 -10.58 3.53 -0.54
CA PRO A 70 -9.84 4.78 -0.69
C PRO A 70 -9.90 5.72 0.52
N ASN A 71 -11.02 5.75 1.26
CA ASN A 71 -11.16 6.53 2.49
C ASN A 71 -10.27 6.01 3.63
N GLU A 72 -10.07 4.70 3.72
CA GLU A 72 -9.18 4.08 4.71
C GLU A 72 -7.72 4.36 4.38
N ILE A 73 -7.35 4.23 3.10
CA ILE A 73 -6.02 4.61 2.60
C ILE A 73 -5.78 6.09 2.89
N PHE A 74 -6.74 6.95 2.58
CA PHE A 74 -6.63 8.39 2.82
C PHE A 74 -6.39 8.70 4.31
N ALA A 75 -7.17 8.10 5.21
CA ALA A 75 -7.02 8.33 6.65
C ALA A 75 -5.65 7.87 7.19
N LEU A 76 -5.16 6.71 6.73
CA LEU A 76 -3.84 6.21 7.08
C LEU A 76 -2.74 7.17 6.62
N LEU A 77 -2.80 7.61 5.36
CA LEU A 77 -1.79 8.52 4.81
C LEU A 77 -1.87 9.92 5.42
N GLU A 78 -3.06 10.40 5.79
CA GLU A 78 -3.25 11.68 6.46
C GLU A 78 -2.57 11.68 7.83
N ASP A 79 -2.72 10.61 8.63
CA ASP A 79 -2.03 10.54 9.93
C ASP A 79 -0.50 10.43 9.76
N TYR A 80 -0.04 9.63 8.79
CA TYR A 80 1.39 9.44 8.53
C TYR A 80 2.06 10.73 8.01
N TYR A 81 1.50 11.38 6.99
CA TYR A 81 2.07 12.57 6.35
C TYR A 81 1.60 13.90 6.94
N LYS A 82 0.95 13.94 8.12
CA LYS A 82 0.46 15.18 8.73
C LYS A 82 1.50 16.31 8.84
N ARG A 83 2.80 15.97 8.90
CA ARG A 83 3.92 16.94 8.96
C ARG A 83 4.49 17.30 7.59
N ASP A 84 4.12 16.59 6.54
CA ASP A 84 4.63 16.73 5.16
C ASP A 84 3.51 17.11 4.17
N MET A 85 2.36 17.60 4.64
CA MET A 85 1.19 17.96 3.81
C MET A 85 1.48 19.04 2.75
N GLU A 86 2.52 19.84 2.93
CA GLU A 86 2.96 20.85 1.96
C GLU A 86 3.88 20.27 0.87
N ASN A 87 4.30 19.01 0.98
CA ASN A 87 5.13 18.35 -0.02
C ASN A 87 4.32 18.03 -1.28
N SER A 88 4.81 18.45 -2.45
CA SER A 88 4.09 18.28 -3.72
C SER A 88 3.80 16.81 -4.05
N LYS A 89 4.73 15.88 -3.77
CA LYS A 89 4.52 14.46 -4.04
C LYS A 89 3.48 13.85 -3.10
N VAL A 90 3.43 14.32 -1.85
CA VAL A 90 2.39 13.92 -0.89
C VAL A 90 1.03 14.41 -1.38
N GLN A 91 0.94 15.65 -1.85
CA GLN A 91 -0.29 16.20 -2.43
C GLN A 91 -0.74 15.44 -3.68
N GLU A 92 0.18 15.12 -4.59
CA GLU A 92 -0.09 14.30 -5.78
C GLU A 92 -0.64 12.91 -5.40
N LEU A 93 -0.07 12.28 -4.38
CA LEU A 93 -0.57 11.01 -3.83
C LEU A 93 -2.00 11.16 -3.28
N PHE A 94 -2.28 12.20 -2.49
CA PHE A 94 -3.63 12.43 -1.98
C PHE A 94 -4.65 12.69 -3.10
N GLU A 95 -4.28 13.45 -4.13
CA GLU A 95 -5.14 13.66 -5.30
C GLU A 95 -5.38 12.36 -6.08
N PHE A 96 -4.37 11.50 -6.21
CA PHE A 96 -4.54 10.17 -6.79
C PHE A 96 -5.56 9.33 -6.00
N VAL A 97 -5.44 9.28 -4.67
CA VAL A 97 -6.37 8.51 -3.81
C VAL A 97 -7.81 9.01 -3.95
N LYS A 98 -8.01 10.34 -4.04
CA LYS A 98 -9.35 10.94 -4.25
C LYS A 98 -9.99 10.59 -5.60
N GLN A 99 -9.20 10.20 -6.59
CA GLN A 99 -9.69 9.82 -7.92
C GLN A 99 -10.06 8.34 -8.04
N LEU A 100 -9.72 7.53 -7.04
CA LEU A 100 -10.10 6.11 -6.99
C LEU A 100 -11.61 5.94 -6.83
N ASP A 101 -12.14 4.79 -7.26
CA ASP A 101 -13.54 4.45 -7.06
C ASP A 101 -13.81 4.21 -5.57
N PRO A 102 -14.62 5.04 -4.89
CA PRO A 102 -14.81 4.95 -3.44
C PRO A 102 -15.53 3.68 -2.99
N TYR A 103 -16.16 2.92 -3.90
CA TYR A 103 -16.89 1.69 -3.60
C TYR A 103 -16.07 0.43 -3.87
N ARG A 104 -14.80 0.58 -4.25
CA ARG A 104 -13.91 -0.51 -4.60
C ARG A 104 -12.73 -0.56 -3.63
N GLN A 105 -12.32 -1.76 -3.25
CA GLN A 105 -11.09 -1.96 -2.50
C GLN A 105 -9.87 -2.00 -3.43
N TYR A 106 -8.75 -1.49 -2.91
CA TYR A 106 -7.44 -1.50 -3.52
C TYR A 106 -6.43 -2.10 -2.55
N GLY A 107 -5.28 -2.54 -3.05
CA GLY A 107 -4.22 -3.08 -2.21
C GLY A 107 -3.27 -1.97 -1.81
N LEU A 108 -3.14 -1.66 -0.53
CA LEU A 108 -1.96 -0.98 -0.02
C LEU A 108 -0.85 -2.02 0.09
N VAL A 109 0.16 -1.91 -0.76
CA VAL A 109 1.22 -2.92 -0.89
C VAL A 109 2.51 -2.36 -0.33
N ALA A 110 3.06 -3.06 0.66
CA ALA A 110 4.42 -2.86 1.15
C ALA A 110 5.30 -3.96 0.53
N CYS A 111 6.32 -3.61 -0.25
CA CYS A 111 7.16 -4.58 -0.94
C CYS A 111 8.67 -4.30 -0.85
N GLU A 112 9.46 -5.36 -0.75
CA GLU A 112 10.90 -5.34 -1.02
C GLU A 112 11.14 -5.35 -2.53
N MET A 113 11.94 -4.39 -3.00
CA MET A 113 12.43 -4.29 -4.37
C MET A 113 13.74 -5.08 -4.49
N THR A 114 13.80 -5.96 -5.48
CA THR A 114 15.00 -6.74 -5.86
C THR A 114 15.60 -6.26 -7.17
#